data_AF-A0A4D7GYR7-F1
#
_entry.id   AF-A0A4D7GYR7-F1
#
_cell.length_a   1.000
_cell.length_b   1.000
_cell.length_c   1.000
_cell.angle_alpha   90.00
_cell.angle_beta   90.00
_cell.angle_gamma   90.00
#
_symmetry.space_group_name_H-M   'P 1'
#
loop_
_entity.id
_entity.type
_entity.pdbx_description
1 polymer ?
#
loop_
_entity_poly.entity_id
_entity_poly.type
_entity_poly.pdbx_seq_one_letter_code
_entity_poly.pdbx_strand_id
1 'polypeptide(L)'
;MSPPTDEPTTNSDTRIDGPTPTNGRTDSTGSTSESVRRILDEYLPTASVESNWWYWIAAVPALLVVSLGFGVSAFFLALLGVGLDIAGFMGLASAGFGLLFFAVASLLALASFVVAVLFPVAMYVDARAVEAADLGWNPDPVLYFLGAVFAVVATNFVLSVPLAVYYLYKRHGAIGRP
;
A
#
# COMPACT_ATOMS: atom_id res chain seq x y z
N MET A 1 59.86 -36.46 66.88
CA MET A 1 61.11 -36.99 66.31
C MET A 1 60.82 -37.37 64.86
N SER A 2 61.17 -36.44 63.96
CA SER A 2 61.44 -36.51 62.51
C SER A 2 60.39 -36.99 61.46
N PRO A 3 60.49 -36.46 60.21
CA PRO A 3 59.40 -36.02 59.31
C PRO A 3 59.21 -36.92 58.05
N PRO A 4 58.32 -36.60 57.09
CA PRO A 4 58.73 -35.90 55.84
C PRO A 4 57.65 -34.91 55.29
N THR A 5 57.97 -33.72 54.75
CA THR A 5 58.38 -33.36 53.36
C THR A 5 57.43 -33.87 52.27
N ASP A 6 56.75 -32.96 51.56
CA ASP A 6 56.75 -32.80 50.09
C ASP A 6 55.63 -31.83 49.62
N GLU A 7 56.02 -30.68 49.05
CA GLU A 7 55.19 -29.96 48.07
C GLU A 7 55.45 -30.59 46.69
N PRO A 8 54.42 -30.73 45.83
CA PRO A 8 54.42 -29.87 44.64
C PRO A 8 53.02 -29.50 44.06
N THR A 9 52.93 -28.24 43.63
CA THR A 9 52.34 -27.70 42.39
C THR A 9 50.94 -28.13 41.88
N THR A 10 50.17 -27.11 41.46
CA THR A 10 49.61 -26.93 40.09
C THR A 10 48.10 -26.62 40.01
N ASN A 11 47.83 -25.46 39.39
CA ASN A 11 46.70 -25.07 38.53
C ASN A 11 45.27 -24.89 39.07
N SER A 12 44.85 -23.63 38.95
CA SER A 12 43.79 -23.19 38.03
C SER A 12 42.41 -23.78 38.20
N ASP A 13 41.58 -23.06 38.95
CA ASP A 13 40.15 -22.99 38.67
C ASP A 13 39.68 -21.52 38.74
N THR A 14 40.27 -20.67 37.92
CA THR A 14 39.53 -19.54 37.36
C THR A 14 38.55 -20.12 36.35
N ARG A 15 37.38 -20.53 36.83
CA ARG A 15 36.19 -20.65 35.99
C ARG A 15 35.93 -19.27 35.40
N ILE A 16 36.47 -19.05 34.21
CA ILE A 16 36.00 -18.00 33.32
C ILE A 16 34.59 -18.44 32.93
N ASP A 17 33.60 -17.84 33.58
CA ASP A 17 32.24 -17.81 33.05
C ASP A 17 32.36 -17.17 31.66
N GLY A 18 32.45 -18.03 30.64
CA GLY A 18 32.33 -17.59 29.27
C GLY A 18 31.02 -16.82 29.12
N PRO A 19 30.98 -15.76 28.28
CA PRO A 19 29.73 -15.12 27.97
C PRO A 19 28.80 -16.21 27.45
N THR A 20 27.69 -16.43 28.16
CA THR A 20 26.60 -17.25 27.64
C THR A 20 26.28 -16.65 26.28
N PRO A 21 26.46 -17.38 25.16
CA PRO A 21 25.94 -16.89 23.90
C PRO A 21 24.43 -16.90 24.10
N THR A 22 23.87 -15.74 24.41
CA THR A 22 22.45 -15.47 24.27
C THR A 22 22.15 -15.84 22.83
N ASN A 23 21.55 -17.01 22.66
CA ASN A 23 21.09 -17.53 21.38
C ASN A 23 20.15 -16.47 20.81
N GLY A 24 20.70 -15.61 19.95
CA GLY A 24 19.99 -14.63 19.14
C GLY A 24 19.12 -15.38 18.16
N ARG A 25 18.01 -15.91 18.67
CA ARG A 25 16.98 -16.60 17.92
C ARG A 25 16.17 -15.55 17.18
N THR A 26 16.71 -15.05 16.07
CA THR A 26 15.96 -14.49 14.93
C THR A 26 14.75 -13.61 15.29
N ASP A 27 14.99 -12.46 15.93
CA ASP A 27 14.05 -11.33 15.98
C ASP A 27 14.14 -10.45 14.71
N SER A 28 14.56 -11.01 13.58
CA SER A 28 14.77 -10.23 12.34
C SER A 28 13.46 -9.79 11.69
N THR A 29 12.36 -10.53 11.89
CA THR A 29 11.06 -10.18 11.31
C THR A 29 10.40 -9.03 12.04
N GLY A 30 10.47 -9.02 13.38
CA GLY A 30 10.02 -7.89 14.21
C GLY A 30 10.82 -6.63 13.91
N SER A 31 12.15 -6.74 13.74
CA SER A 31 12.98 -5.57 13.46
C SER A 31 12.65 -4.89 12.13
N THR A 32 12.27 -5.65 11.08
CA THR A 32 12.04 -5.09 9.75
C THR A 32 10.71 -4.35 9.65
N SER A 33 9.60 -4.95 10.11
CA SER A 33 8.29 -4.29 10.09
C SER A 33 8.26 -3.10 11.04
N GLU A 34 8.89 -3.17 12.21
CA GLU A 34 9.05 -2.04 13.12
C GLU A 34 9.91 -0.93 12.53
N SER A 35 10.99 -1.27 11.80
CA SER A 35 11.82 -0.27 11.12
C SER A 35 11.04 0.44 10.01
N VAL A 36 10.29 -0.31 9.18
CA VAL A 36 9.41 0.27 8.16
C VAL A 36 8.34 1.15 8.79
N ARG A 37 7.68 0.64 9.85
CA ARG A 37 6.66 1.39 10.59
C ARG A 37 7.24 2.70 11.14
N ARG A 38 8.42 2.67 11.77
CA ARG A 38 9.09 3.85 12.31
C ARG A 38 9.38 4.90 11.24
N ILE A 39 9.91 4.47 10.08
CA ILE A 39 10.17 5.37 8.95
C ILE A 39 8.85 5.99 8.46
N LEU A 40 7.83 5.17 8.25
CA LEU A 40 6.53 5.66 7.79
C LEU A 40 5.88 6.60 8.82
N ASP A 41 5.99 6.31 10.12
CA ASP A 41 5.48 7.16 11.19
C ASP A 41 6.20 8.52 11.25
N GLU A 42 7.49 8.57 10.93
CA GLU A 42 8.31 9.78 10.91
C GLU A 42 7.94 10.71 9.72
N TYR A 43 7.67 10.13 8.54
CA TYR A 43 7.40 10.91 7.33
C TYR A 43 5.92 11.14 7.04
N LEU A 44 5.01 10.28 7.50
CA LEU A 44 3.60 10.33 7.16
C LEU A 44 2.76 11.01 8.24
N PRO A 45 1.79 11.86 7.84
CA PRO A 45 0.99 12.64 8.76
C PRO A 45 0.11 11.75 9.65
N THR A 46 -0.04 12.15 10.90
CA THR A 46 -1.01 11.54 11.82
C THR A 46 -2.44 11.89 11.40
N ALA A 47 -3.36 10.95 11.59
CA ALA A 47 -4.77 11.11 11.23
C ALA A 47 -5.65 10.48 12.31
N SER A 48 -6.84 11.07 12.52
CA SER A 48 -7.92 10.43 13.29
C SER A 48 -8.76 9.53 12.37
N VAL A 49 -9.57 8.66 12.97
CA VAL A 49 -10.52 7.79 12.23
C VAL A 49 -11.53 8.58 11.40
N GLU A 50 -11.85 9.80 11.81
CA GLU A 50 -12.76 10.69 11.09
C GLU A 50 -12.11 11.38 9.87
N SER A 51 -10.80 11.17 9.66
CA SER A 51 -10.08 11.79 8.56
C SER A 51 -10.55 11.29 7.19
N ASN A 52 -10.37 12.14 6.17
CA ASN A 52 -10.80 11.94 4.80
C ASN A 52 -9.83 11.08 3.96
N TRP A 53 -8.83 10.43 4.57
CA TRP A 53 -7.84 9.62 3.85
C TRP A 53 -8.47 8.44 3.11
N TRP A 54 -9.58 7.90 3.61
CA TRP A 54 -10.35 6.85 2.94
C TRP A 54 -10.86 7.26 1.54
N TYR A 55 -10.98 8.55 1.21
CA TYR A 55 -11.35 8.97 -0.15
C TYR A 55 -10.31 8.58 -1.20
N TRP A 56 -9.02 8.57 -0.85
CA TRP A 56 -7.98 8.11 -1.77
C TRP A 56 -8.05 6.60 -2.02
N ILE A 57 -8.56 5.85 -1.04
CA ILE A 57 -8.84 4.41 -1.16
C ILE A 57 -10.07 4.21 -2.06
N ALA A 58 -11.14 4.98 -1.83
CA ALA A 58 -12.36 4.95 -2.63
C ALA A 58 -12.16 5.46 -4.07
N ALA A 59 -11.16 6.31 -4.31
CA ALA A 59 -10.81 6.79 -5.65
C ALA A 59 -10.39 5.65 -6.59
N VAL A 60 -9.82 4.56 -6.08
CA VAL A 60 -9.39 3.41 -6.89
C VAL A 60 -10.56 2.74 -7.62
N PRO A 61 -11.61 2.22 -6.95
CA PRO A 61 -12.77 1.67 -7.65
C PRO A 61 -13.56 2.74 -8.41
N ALA A 62 -13.60 4.00 -7.93
CA ALA A 62 -14.28 5.07 -8.66
C ALA A 62 -13.61 5.37 -10.01
N LEU A 63 -12.28 5.45 -10.06
CA LEU A 63 -11.53 5.64 -11.30
C LEU A 63 -11.73 4.49 -12.28
N LEU A 64 -11.86 3.25 -11.80
CA LEU A 64 -12.20 2.12 -12.66
C LEU A 64 -13.54 2.35 -13.36
N VAL A 65 -14.58 2.70 -12.59
CA VAL A 65 -15.94 2.93 -13.13
C VAL A 65 -15.93 4.09 -14.13
N VAL A 66 -15.28 5.21 -13.79
CA VAL A 66 -15.15 6.36 -14.68
C VAL A 66 -14.40 6.00 -15.97
N SER A 67 -13.29 5.25 -15.87
CA SER A 67 -12.48 4.85 -17.02
C SER A 67 -13.23 3.87 -17.93
N LEU A 68 -14.00 2.94 -17.36
CA LEU A 68 -14.85 2.03 -18.14
C LEU A 68 -15.97 2.80 -18.85
N GLY A 69 -16.66 3.70 -18.16
CA GLY A 69 -17.70 4.55 -18.75
C GLY A 69 -17.15 5.43 -19.88
N PHE A 70 -15.94 5.99 -19.67
CA PHE A 70 -15.23 6.72 -20.71
C PHE A 70 -14.89 5.83 -21.90
N GLY A 71 -14.35 4.62 -21.69
CA GLY A 71 -14.02 3.69 -22.77
C GLY A 71 -15.23 3.29 -23.61
N VAL A 72 -16.37 2.99 -22.95
CA VAL A 72 -17.64 2.69 -23.64
C VAL A 72 -18.11 3.90 -24.45
N SER A 73 -18.08 5.10 -23.85
CA SER A 73 -18.49 6.33 -24.53
C SER A 73 -17.59 6.64 -25.72
N ALA A 74 -16.27 6.48 -25.55
CA ALA A 74 -15.28 6.69 -26.60
C ALA A 74 -15.48 5.71 -27.76
N PHE A 75 -15.81 4.46 -27.48
CA PHE A 75 -16.14 3.47 -28.51
C PHE A 75 -17.32 3.91 -29.39
N PHE A 76 -18.45 4.30 -28.78
CA PHE A 76 -19.62 4.74 -29.54
C PHE A 76 -19.39 6.04 -30.30
N LEU A 77 -18.69 6.99 -29.69
CA LEU A 77 -18.35 8.25 -30.33
C LEU A 77 -17.33 8.07 -31.47
N ALA A 78 -16.41 7.10 -31.36
CA ALA A 78 -15.52 6.73 -32.46
C ALA A 78 -16.30 6.14 -33.65
N LEU A 79 -17.25 5.24 -33.40
CA LEU A 79 -18.13 4.70 -34.45
C LEU A 79 -18.96 5.80 -35.11
N LEU A 80 -19.48 6.74 -34.30
CA LEU A 80 -20.20 7.90 -34.80
C LEU A 80 -19.29 8.77 -35.68
N GLY A 81 -18.05 9.02 -35.25
CA GLY A 81 -17.05 9.76 -36.04
C GLY A 81 -16.82 9.15 -37.41
N VAL A 82 -16.58 7.84 -37.47
CA VAL A 82 -16.42 7.11 -38.73
C VAL A 82 -17.67 7.21 -39.60
N GLY A 83 -18.86 7.05 -39.01
CA GLY A 83 -20.13 7.19 -39.74
C GLY A 83 -20.33 8.57 -40.35
N LEU A 84 -20.01 9.64 -39.60
CA LEU A 84 -20.08 11.01 -40.09
C LEU A 84 -19.06 11.29 -41.20
N ASP A 85 -17.86 10.75 -41.10
CA ASP A 85 -16.84 10.90 -42.13
C ASP A 85 -17.25 10.24 -43.45
N ILE A 86 -17.84 9.03 -43.39
CA ILE A 86 -18.46 8.38 -44.55
C ILE A 86 -19.60 9.24 -45.13
N ALA A 87 -20.36 9.92 -44.28
CA ALA A 87 -21.45 10.82 -44.67
C ALA A 87 -20.98 12.18 -45.25
N GLY A 88 -19.67 12.40 -45.38
CA GLY A 88 -19.11 13.57 -46.07
C GLY A 88 -18.26 14.51 -45.20
N PHE A 89 -17.98 14.17 -43.94
CA PHE A 89 -17.10 14.97 -43.08
C PHE A 89 -15.59 14.82 -43.37
N MET A 90 -15.20 13.95 -44.31
CA MET A 90 -13.84 13.83 -44.83
C MET A 90 -12.74 13.64 -43.75
N GLY A 91 -13.05 12.93 -42.67
CA GLY A 91 -12.10 12.64 -41.59
C GLY A 91 -12.11 13.65 -40.44
N LEU A 92 -12.80 14.79 -40.59
CA LEU A 92 -12.86 15.84 -39.57
C LEU A 92 -13.59 15.37 -38.32
N ALA A 93 -14.62 14.53 -38.45
CA ALA A 93 -15.37 14.05 -37.29
C ALA A 93 -14.52 13.08 -36.45
N SER A 94 -13.86 12.10 -37.08
CA SER A 94 -12.96 11.18 -36.38
C SER A 94 -11.75 11.92 -35.78
N ALA A 95 -11.18 12.90 -36.48
CA ALA A 95 -10.08 13.71 -35.94
C ALA A 95 -10.50 14.51 -34.70
N GLY A 96 -11.69 15.14 -34.74
CA GLY A 96 -12.23 15.91 -33.62
C GLY A 96 -12.50 15.05 -32.39
N PHE A 97 -13.16 13.90 -32.56
CA PHE A 97 -13.37 12.96 -31.46
C PHE A 97 -12.05 12.37 -30.96
N GLY A 98 -11.11 12.06 -31.84
CA GLY A 98 -9.78 11.58 -31.47
C GLY A 98 -9.04 12.58 -30.58
N LEU A 99 -9.06 13.86 -30.93
CA LEU A 99 -8.46 14.91 -30.11
C LEU A 99 -9.14 15.05 -28.74
N LEU A 100 -10.48 15.00 -28.71
CA LEU A 100 -11.25 15.01 -27.46
C LEU A 100 -10.88 13.82 -26.56
N PHE A 101 -10.82 12.60 -27.13
CA PHE A 101 -10.44 11.42 -26.38
C PHE A 101 -9.03 11.52 -25.85
N PHE A 102 -8.09 11.99 -26.66
CA PHE A 102 -6.71 12.18 -26.23
C PHE A 102 -6.64 13.14 -25.04
N ALA A 103 -7.36 14.26 -25.08
CA ALA A 103 -7.37 15.22 -23.99
C ALA A 103 -7.94 14.62 -22.70
N VAL A 104 -9.10 13.95 -22.78
CA VAL A 104 -9.75 13.32 -21.60
C VAL A 104 -8.94 12.15 -21.07
N ALA A 105 -8.43 11.27 -21.94
CA ALA A 105 -7.58 10.15 -21.57
C ALA A 105 -6.31 10.63 -20.86
N SER A 106 -5.71 11.73 -21.32
CA SER A 106 -4.53 12.33 -20.67
C SER A 106 -4.85 12.81 -19.25
N LEU A 107 -6.01 13.42 -19.04
CA LEU A 107 -6.47 13.83 -17.70
C LEU A 107 -6.73 12.63 -16.79
N LEU A 108 -7.39 11.58 -17.31
CA LEU A 108 -7.62 10.34 -16.57
C LEU A 108 -6.31 9.62 -16.23
N ALA A 109 -5.33 9.63 -17.14
CA ALA A 109 -4.01 9.09 -16.88
C ALA A 109 -3.28 9.85 -15.76
N LEU A 110 -3.34 11.18 -15.77
CA LEU A 110 -2.77 12.01 -14.71
C LEU A 110 -3.47 11.76 -13.36
N ALA A 111 -4.80 11.71 -13.33
CA ALA A 111 -5.55 11.39 -12.12
C ALA A 111 -5.23 9.99 -11.58
N SER A 112 -5.11 9.00 -12.48
CA SER A 112 -4.73 7.63 -12.13
C SER A 112 -3.31 7.58 -11.56
N PHE A 113 -2.38 8.35 -12.12
CA PHE A 113 -1.03 8.47 -11.59
C PHE A 113 -1.02 9.06 -10.17
N VAL A 114 -1.78 10.12 -9.92
CA VAL A 114 -1.91 10.70 -8.57
C VAL A 114 -2.46 9.67 -7.58
N VAL A 115 -3.52 8.94 -7.96
CA VAL A 115 -4.08 7.88 -7.12
C VAL A 115 -3.10 6.73 -6.92
N ALA A 116 -2.30 6.37 -7.92
CA ALA A 116 -1.27 5.34 -7.80
C ALA A 116 -0.26 5.64 -6.69
N VAL A 117 0.16 6.91 -6.58
CA VAL A 117 1.12 7.35 -5.56
C VAL A 117 0.43 7.47 -4.20
N LEU A 118 -0.77 8.04 -4.15
CA LEU A 118 -1.46 8.31 -2.89
C LEU A 118 -2.15 7.08 -2.29
N PHE A 119 -2.50 6.07 -3.09
CA PHE A 119 -3.21 4.88 -2.60
C PHE A 119 -2.43 4.13 -1.52
N PRO A 120 -1.14 3.77 -1.69
CA PRO A 120 -0.37 3.13 -0.63
C PRO A 120 -0.25 4.00 0.63
N VAL A 121 -0.02 5.29 0.45
CA VAL A 121 0.09 6.25 1.57
C VAL A 121 -1.23 6.32 2.34
N ALA A 122 -2.35 6.44 1.64
CA ALA A 122 -3.67 6.51 2.25
C ALA A 122 -4.03 5.21 2.99
N MET A 123 -3.71 4.05 2.42
CA MET A 123 -3.90 2.76 3.09
C MET A 123 -3.14 2.68 4.41
N TYR A 124 -1.89 3.15 4.46
CA TYR A 124 -1.13 3.19 5.70
C TYR A 124 -1.72 4.14 6.74
N VAL A 125 -1.97 5.39 6.33
CA VAL A 125 -2.42 6.46 7.25
C VAL A 125 -3.79 6.14 7.82
N ASP A 126 -4.72 5.66 6.99
CA ASP A 126 -6.06 5.29 7.43
C ASP A 126 -6.02 4.01 8.29
N ALA A 127 -5.25 2.98 7.90
CA ALA A 127 -5.12 1.76 8.71
C ALA A 127 -4.54 2.04 10.09
N ARG A 128 -3.52 2.90 10.19
CA ARG A 128 -2.95 3.33 11.48
C ARG A 128 -3.98 4.04 12.35
N ALA A 129 -4.81 4.90 11.74
CA ALA A 129 -5.87 5.59 12.47
C ALA A 129 -6.94 4.60 12.99
N VAL A 130 -7.32 3.61 12.18
CA VAL A 130 -8.29 2.56 12.56
C VAL A 130 -7.72 1.63 13.64
N GLU A 131 -6.46 1.20 13.50
CA GLU A 131 -5.71 0.40 14.49
C GLU A 131 -5.71 1.13 15.85
N ALA A 132 -5.40 2.43 15.86
CA ALA A 132 -5.32 3.23 17.08
C ALA A 132 -6.66 3.44 17.80
N ALA A 133 -7.79 3.28 17.10
CA ALA A 133 -9.12 3.47 17.68
C ALA A 133 -9.73 2.21 18.31
N ASP A 134 -9.09 1.05 18.13
CA ASP A 134 -9.47 -0.24 18.73
C ASP A 134 -10.97 -0.59 18.58
N LEU A 135 -11.49 -0.46 17.36
CA LEU A 135 -12.91 -0.61 17.03
C LEU A 135 -13.29 -2.06 16.65
N GLY A 136 -12.62 -3.06 17.24
CA GLY A 136 -12.87 -4.49 17.02
C GLY A 136 -12.29 -5.08 15.72
N TRP A 137 -11.90 -4.24 14.75
CA TRP A 137 -11.03 -4.62 13.63
C TRP A 137 -9.69 -3.92 13.79
N ASN A 138 -8.61 -4.71 13.86
CA ASN A 138 -7.26 -4.20 14.06
C ASN A 138 -6.39 -4.42 12.81
N PRO A 139 -6.45 -3.52 11.81
CA PRO A 139 -5.64 -3.65 10.60
C PRO A 139 -4.16 -3.35 10.88
N ASP A 140 -3.25 -4.23 10.45
CA ASP A 140 -1.81 -3.93 10.45
C ASP A 140 -1.50 -2.90 9.35
N PRO A 141 -1.07 -1.67 9.70
CA PRO A 141 -0.85 -0.61 8.71
C PRO A 141 0.26 -0.94 7.72
N VAL A 142 1.31 -1.64 8.15
CA VAL A 142 2.45 -2.00 7.30
C VAL A 142 2.04 -3.04 6.26
N LEU A 143 1.24 -4.03 6.65
CA LEU A 143 0.74 -5.03 5.70
C LEU A 143 -0.17 -4.42 4.63
N TYR A 144 -1.05 -3.48 5.01
CA TYR A 144 -1.90 -2.79 4.04
C TYR A 144 -1.12 -1.86 3.12
N PHE A 145 -0.10 -1.16 3.65
CA PHE A 145 0.83 -0.37 2.84
C PHE A 145 1.55 -1.24 1.80
N LEU A 146 2.19 -2.33 2.23
CA LEU A 146 2.93 -3.23 1.36
C LEU A 146 2.00 -3.91 0.34
N GLY A 147 0.82 -4.33 0.77
CA GLY A 147 -0.21 -4.88 -0.11
C GLY A 147 -0.63 -3.88 -1.19
N ALA A 148 -0.79 -2.60 -0.84
CA ALA A 148 -1.11 -1.55 -1.79
C ALA A 148 0.03 -1.27 -2.77
N VAL A 149 1.28 -1.21 -2.30
CA VAL A 149 2.47 -1.07 -3.17
C VAL A 149 2.54 -2.25 -4.14
N PHE A 150 2.37 -3.48 -3.66
CA PHE A 150 2.36 -4.67 -4.49
C PHE A 150 1.22 -4.64 -5.52
N ALA A 151 0.02 -4.26 -5.10
CA ALA A 151 -1.14 -4.16 -5.98
C ALA A 151 -0.94 -3.14 -7.12
N VAL A 152 -0.30 -2.00 -6.84
CA VAL A 152 0.00 -0.98 -7.85
C VAL A 152 1.13 -1.45 -8.77
N VAL A 153 2.27 -1.85 -8.21
CA VAL A 153 3.52 -2.06 -8.96
C VAL A 153 3.58 -3.45 -9.60
N ALA A 154 3.32 -4.50 -8.82
CA ALA A 154 3.51 -5.88 -9.30
C ALA A 154 2.33 -6.39 -10.13
N THR A 155 1.13 -5.85 -9.92
CA THR A 155 -0.09 -6.32 -10.61
C THR A 155 -0.66 -5.32 -11.60
N ASN A 156 0.03 -4.19 -11.84
CA ASN A 156 -0.45 -3.12 -12.70
C ASN A 156 -1.92 -2.76 -12.39
N PHE A 157 -2.20 -2.49 -11.12
CA PHE A 157 -3.51 -2.15 -10.56
C PHE A 157 -4.58 -3.25 -10.49
N VAL A 158 -4.35 -4.45 -11.03
CA VAL A 158 -5.36 -5.52 -11.05
C VAL A 158 -5.85 -5.85 -9.63
N LEU A 159 -4.95 -5.94 -8.66
CA LEU A 159 -5.32 -6.19 -7.26
C LEU A 159 -5.69 -4.94 -6.46
N SER A 160 -5.51 -3.73 -7.02
CA SER A 160 -5.75 -2.49 -6.27
C SER A 160 -7.24 -2.31 -5.97
N VAL A 161 -8.09 -2.64 -6.95
CA VAL A 161 -9.56 -2.56 -6.83
C VAL A 161 -10.10 -3.52 -5.76
N PRO A 162 -9.86 -4.85 -5.83
CA PRO A 162 -10.37 -5.76 -4.81
C PRO A 162 -9.81 -5.46 -3.42
N LEU A 163 -8.53 -5.05 -3.31
CA LEU A 163 -7.94 -4.64 -2.03
C LEU A 163 -8.65 -3.41 -1.45
N ALA A 164 -8.86 -2.36 -2.26
CA ALA A 164 -9.56 -1.15 -1.83
C ALA A 164 -11.00 -1.43 -1.40
N VAL A 165 -11.74 -2.21 -2.20
CA VAL A 165 -13.14 -2.57 -1.89
C VAL A 165 -13.21 -3.41 -0.61
N TYR A 166 -12.32 -4.40 -0.46
CA TYR A 166 -12.26 -5.23 0.75
C TYR A 166 -11.96 -4.38 2.00
N TYR A 167 -11.00 -3.47 1.91
CA TYR A 167 -10.63 -2.57 2.99
C TYR A 167 -11.81 -1.67 3.41
N LEU A 168 -12.45 -0.99 2.45
CA LEU A 168 -13.60 -0.12 2.71
C LEU A 168 -14.79 -0.88 3.28
N TYR A 169 -15.02 -2.12 2.83
CA TYR A 169 -16.04 -2.99 3.42
C TYR A 169 -15.78 -3.27 4.90
N LYS A 170 -14.53 -3.61 5.26
CA LYS A 170 -14.15 -3.84 6.66
C LYS A 170 -14.24 -2.57 7.50
N ARG A 171 -13.79 -1.44 6.94
CA ARG A 171 -13.86 -0.11 7.58
C ARG A 171 -15.31 0.30 7.86
N HIS A 172 -16.20 0.12 6.88
CA HIS A 172 -17.62 0.35 7.04
C HIS A 172 -18.23 -0.50 8.16
N GLY A 173 -17.84 -1.77 8.26
CA GLY A 173 -18.31 -2.65 9.34
C GLY A 173 -17.86 -2.22 10.73
N ALA A 174 -16.67 -1.63 10.86
CA ALA A 174 -16.12 -1.19 12.15
C ALA A 174 -16.60 0.20 12.59
N ILE A 175 -16.77 1.14 11.65
CA ILE A 175 -16.99 2.57 11.94
C ILE A 175 -18.38 3.07 11.49
N GLY A 176 -19.13 2.26 10.73
CA GLY A 176 -20.45 2.62 10.18
C GLY A 176 -20.41 3.59 9.00
N ARG A 177 -19.22 4.05 8.61
CA ARG A 177 -18.96 4.85 7.40
C ARG A 177 -17.86 4.13 6.60
N PRO A 178 -17.97 4.05 5.26
CA PRO A 178 -16.87 3.55 4.46
C PRO A 178 -15.61 4.33 4.79
#